data_AF-A0A7I8D960-F1
#
_entry.id   AF-A0A7I8D960-F1
#
_cell.length_a   1.000
_cell.length_b   1.000
_cell.length_c   1.000
_cell.angle_alpha   90.00
_cell.angle_beta   90.00
_cell.angle_gamma   90.00
#
_symmetry.space_group_name_H-M   'P 1'
#
loop_
_entity.id
_entity.type
_entity.pdbx_description
1 polymer ?
#
loop_
_entity_poly.entity_id
_entity_poly.type
_entity_poly.pdbx_seq_one_letter_code
_entity_poly.pdbx_strand_id
1 'polypeptide(L)'
;MMLALTGLIIDTGVLAYRYSMLCGAVDAAAWAALDSYDREIWKAKRKVQLNPEEAAWLARQYLQKNMPGAALTNIQVVDNRQVSVTGKYESPTLFMKSFGVRSVRLQAGAAAKLTESQ
;
A
#
# COMPACT_ATOMS: atom_id res chain seq x y z
N MET A 1 -32.76 -9.59 -16.23
CA MET A 1 -31.41 -9.35 -16.80
C MET A 1 -30.85 -7.98 -16.44
N MET A 2 -31.58 -6.86 -16.65
CA MET A 2 -31.11 -5.51 -16.31
C MET A 2 -30.63 -5.34 -14.86
N LEU A 3 -31.38 -5.85 -13.87
CA LEU A 3 -30.99 -5.75 -12.45
C LEU A 3 -29.62 -6.41 -12.16
N ALA A 4 -29.31 -7.50 -12.85
CA ALA A 4 -28.04 -8.19 -12.69
C ALA A 4 -26.87 -7.40 -13.28
N LEU A 5 -27.08 -6.75 -14.43
CA LEU A 5 -26.10 -5.86 -15.05
C LEU A 5 -25.84 -4.64 -14.18
N THR A 6 -26.91 -4.00 -13.65
CA THR A 6 -26.76 -2.85 -12.75
C THR A 6 -25.98 -3.20 -11.49
N GLY A 7 -26.30 -4.34 -10.85
CA GLY A 7 -25.57 -4.81 -9.67
C GLY A 7 -24.09 -5.06 -9.95
N LEU A 8 -23.75 -5.63 -11.10
CA LEU A 8 -22.37 -5.87 -11.51
C LEU A 8 -21.60 -4.57 -11.78
N ILE A 9 -22.24 -3.56 -12.40
CA ILE A 9 -21.64 -2.24 -12.61
C ILE A 9 -21.31 -1.58 -11.28
N ILE A 10 -22.22 -1.65 -10.30
CA ILE A 10 -22.01 -1.11 -8.96
C ILE A 10 -20.81 -1.78 -8.28
N ASP A 11 -20.75 -3.12 -8.27
CA ASP A 11 -19.63 -3.85 -7.67
C ASP A 11 -18.30 -3.50 -8.35
N THR A 12 -18.29 -3.40 -9.68
CA THR A 12 -17.09 -3.01 -10.44
C THR A 12 -16.63 -1.60 -10.06
N GLY A 13 -17.55 -0.64 -9.95
CA GLY A 13 -17.23 0.72 -9.53
C GLY A 13 -16.67 0.78 -8.10
N VAL A 14 -17.27 0.04 -7.17
CA VAL A 14 -16.78 -0.06 -5.78
C VAL A 14 -15.39 -0.68 -5.73
N LEU A 15 -15.15 -1.78 -6.48
CA LEU A 15 -13.84 -2.43 -6.53
C LEU A 15 -12.77 -1.51 -7.12
N ALA A 16 -13.07 -0.81 -8.22
CA ALA A 16 -12.16 0.16 -8.83
C ALA A 16 -11.81 1.30 -7.86
N TYR A 17 -12.79 1.84 -7.15
CA TYR A 17 -12.56 2.87 -6.14
C TYR A 17 -11.67 2.35 -5.00
N ARG A 18 -11.95 1.16 -4.45
CA ARG A 18 -11.15 0.56 -3.38
C ARG A 18 -9.73 0.22 -3.84
N TYR A 19 -9.57 -0.21 -5.08
CA TYR A 19 -8.25 -0.44 -5.68
C TYR A 19 -7.46 0.86 -5.79
N SER A 20 -8.07 1.95 -6.28
CA SER A 20 -7.43 3.26 -6.34
C SER A 20 -7.00 3.77 -4.95
N MET A 21 -7.85 3.58 -3.94
CA MET A 21 -7.52 3.91 -2.55
C MET A 21 -6.33 3.09 -2.04
N LEU A 22 -6.30 1.78 -2.35
CA LEU A 22 -5.17 0.92 -1.98
C LEU A 22 -3.88 1.37 -2.66
N CYS A 23 -3.91 1.71 -3.95
CA CYS A 23 -2.77 2.26 -4.68
C CYS A 23 -2.21 3.52 -4.00
N GLY A 24 -3.07 4.48 -3.65
CA GLY A 24 -2.64 5.68 -2.92
C GLY A 24 -2.08 5.38 -1.54
N ALA A 25 -2.67 4.41 -0.83
CA ALA A 25 -2.20 4.02 0.51
C ALA A 25 -0.84 3.31 0.49
N VAL A 26 -0.59 2.43 -0.50
CA VAL A 26 0.73 1.78 -0.65
C VAL A 26 1.81 2.76 -1.12
N ASP A 27 1.45 3.76 -1.93
CA ASP A 27 2.36 4.82 -2.36
C ASP A 27 2.77 5.71 -1.18
N ALA A 28 1.80 6.19 -0.40
CA ALA A 28 2.06 6.93 0.83
C ALA A 28 2.90 6.12 1.83
N ALA A 29 2.64 4.82 1.94
CA ALA A 29 3.43 3.92 2.78
C ALA A 29 4.88 3.77 2.28
N ALA A 30 5.10 3.67 0.96
CA ALA A 30 6.44 3.59 0.39
C ALA A 30 7.24 4.88 0.66
N TRP A 31 6.62 6.05 0.49
CA TRP A 31 7.23 7.34 0.80
C TRP A 31 7.51 7.51 2.29
N ALA A 32 6.57 7.15 3.16
CA ALA A 32 6.78 7.21 4.61
C ALA A 32 7.93 6.28 5.04
N ALA A 33 8.03 5.10 4.45
CA ALA A 33 9.08 4.15 4.76
C ALA A 33 10.48 4.65 4.35
N LEU A 34 10.60 5.60 3.41
CA LEU A 34 11.89 6.24 3.11
C LEU A 34 12.38 7.15 4.24
N ASP A 35 11.51 7.62 5.12
CA ASP A 35 11.89 8.45 6.27
C ASP A 35 12.55 7.62 7.41
N SER A 36 12.61 6.29 7.25
CA SER A 36 13.26 5.35 8.19
C SER A 36 14.80 5.40 8.18
N TYR A 37 15.41 6.48 7.71
CA TYR A 37 16.87 6.56 7.68
C TYR A 37 17.43 6.68 9.11
N ASP A 38 18.52 5.95 9.35
CA ASP A 38 19.22 5.99 10.63
C ASP A 38 19.89 7.35 10.83
N ARG A 39 19.33 8.13 11.75
CA ARG A 39 19.79 9.50 12.07
C ARG A 39 21.17 9.51 12.72
N GLU A 40 21.56 8.46 13.44
CA GLU A 40 22.86 8.38 14.08
C GLU A 40 23.96 8.12 13.04
N ILE A 41 23.71 7.17 12.12
CA ILE A 41 24.60 6.89 11.00
C ILE A 41 24.72 8.12 10.08
N TRP A 42 23.61 8.81 9.83
CA TRP A 42 23.65 10.05 9.06
C TRP A 42 24.46 11.16 9.76
N LYS A 43 24.29 11.36 11.06
CA LYS A 43 25.06 12.36 11.83
C LYS A 43 26.55 12.03 11.88
N ALA A 44 26.90 10.77 12.09
CA ALA A 44 28.29 10.33 12.28
C ALA A 44 29.05 10.20 10.95
N LYS A 45 28.40 9.67 9.91
CA LYS A 45 29.06 9.26 8.65
C LYS A 45 28.53 9.97 7.40
N ARG A 46 27.52 10.84 7.55
CA ARG A 46 26.80 11.50 6.43
C ARG A 46 26.28 10.49 5.39
N LYS A 47 26.01 9.25 5.82
CA LYS A 47 25.51 8.18 4.97
C LYS A 47 24.04 7.92 5.26
N VAL A 48 23.22 7.91 4.22
CA VAL A 48 21.83 7.48 4.32
C VAL A 48 21.81 5.95 4.35
N GLN A 49 21.25 5.39 5.43
CA GLN A 49 21.04 3.97 5.59
C GLN A 49 19.65 3.78 6.17
N LEU A 50 18.78 3.12 5.41
CA LEU A 50 17.41 2.83 5.86
C LEU A 50 17.43 1.72 6.90
N ASN A 51 16.67 1.89 7.97
CA ASN A 51 16.44 0.87 8.98
C ASN A 51 15.24 0.00 8.54
N PRO A 52 15.43 -1.29 8.24
CA PRO A 52 14.35 -2.15 7.74
C PRO A 52 13.17 -2.31 8.72
N GLU A 53 13.44 -2.30 10.03
CA GLU A 53 12.39 -2.46 11.05
C GLU A 53 11.53 -1.20 11.15
N GLU A 54 12.16 -0.03 11.18
CA GLU A 54 11.47 1.25 11.19
C GLU A 54 10.73 1.50 9.87
N ALA A 55 11.32 1.11 8.73
CA ALA A 55 10.67 1.15 7.41
C ALA A 55 9.37 0.33 7.40
N ALA A 56 9.41 -0.90 7.94
CA ALA A 56 8.25 -1.78 8.03
C ALA A 56 7.17 -1.22 8.95
N TRP A 57 7.57 -0.63 10.07
CA TRP A 57 6.66 0.01 11.01
C TRP A 57 5.97 1.24 10.39
N LEU A 58 6.73 2.16 9.79
CA LEU A 58 6.21 3.35 9.10
C LEU A 58 5.30 2.96 7.94
N ALA A 59 5.72 2.03 7.09
CA ALA A 59 4.89 1.52 5.99
C ALA A 59 3.54 0.99 6.50
N ARG A 60 3.55 0.19 7.57
CA ARG A 60 2.33 -0.36 8.15
C ARG A 60 1.43 0.74 8.73
N GLN A 61 2.00 1.70 9.44
CA GLN A 61 1.25 2.80 10.05
C GLN A 61 0.56 3.65 8.98
N TYR A 62 1.29 4.05 7.93
CA TYR A 62 0.74 4.87 6.86
C TYR A 62 -0.23 4.10 5.96
N LEU A 63 0.01 2.81 5.71
CA LEU A 63 -0.94 1.96 4.99
C LEU A 63 -2.29 1.90 5.72
N GLN A 64 -2.28 1.62 7.02
CA GLN A 64 -3.50 1.53 7.83
C GLN A 64 -4.18 2.89 8.01
N LYS A 65 -3.41 3.98 8.12
CA LYS A 65 -3.94 5.34 8.23
C LYS A 65 -4.68 5.76 6.95
N ASN A 66 -4.14 5.43 5.78
CA ASN A 66 -4.74 5.80 4.49
C ASN A 66 -5.82 4.81 4.03
N MET A 67 -5.70 3.53 4.42
CA MET A 67 -6.69 2.51 4.12
C MET A 67 -6.87 1.56 5.31
N PRO A 68 -7.78 1.90 6.25
CA PRO A 68 -8.09 1.02 7.38
C PRO A 68 -8.52 -0.37 6.91
N GLY A 69 -7.89 -1.41 7.47
CA GLY A 69 -8.12 -2.80 7.09
C GLY A 69 -7.22 -3.32 5.97
N ALA A 70 -6.37 -2.48 5.36
CA ALA A 70 -5.34 -2.95 4.44
C ALA A 70 -4.16 -3.57 5.19
N ALA A 71 -3.72 -4.75 4.79
CA ALA A 71 -2.60 -5.45 5.41
C ALA A 71 -1.33 -5.31 4.58
N LEU A 72 -0.21 -5.01 5.23
CA LEU A 72 1.12 -5.07 4.62
C LEU A 72 1.45 -6.54 4.32
N THR A 73 1.82 -6.85 3.09
CA THR A 73 2.15 -8.22 2.64
C THR A 73 3.63 -8.40 2.37
N ASN A 74 4.28 -7.36 1.86
CA ASN A 74 5.71 -7.36 1.56
C ASN A 74 6.26 -5.95 1.75
N ILE A 75 7.49 -5.89 2.25
CA ILE A 75 8.30 -4.67 2.23
C ILE A 75 9.74 -5.07 1.95
N GLN A 76 10.40 -4.35 1.05
CA GLN A 76 11.77 -4.61 0.65
C GLN A 76 12.53 -3.29 0.60
N VAL A 77 13.67 -3.26 1.29
CA VAL A 77 14.65 -2.17 1.18
C VAL A 77 15.70 -2.61 0.17
N VAL A 78 15.84 -1.88 -0.94
CA VAL A 78 16.78 -2.17 -2.02
C VAL A 78 17.90 -1.12 -1.97
N ASP A 79 19.15 -1.59 -1.89
CA ASP A 79 20.37 -0.79 -1.91
C ASP A 79 20.40 0.39 -0.91
N ASN A 80 19.68 0.28 0.22
CA ASN A 80 19.51 1.33 1.24
C ASN A 80 19.00 2.68 0.71
N ARG A 81 18.40 2.71 -0.48
CA ARG A 81 17.96 3.95 -1.15
C ARG A 81 16.57 3.85 -1.76
N GLN A 82 16.01 2.65 -1.82
CA GLN A 82 14.68 2.39 -2.36
C GLN A 82 13.90 1.50 -1.40
N VAL A 83 12.61 1.78 -1.25
CA VAL A 83 11.67 0.92 -0.52
C VAL A 83 10.56 0.52 -1.47
N SER A 84 10.26 -0.78 -1.53
CA SER A 84 9.10 -1.33 -2.21
C SER A 84 8.11 -1.85 -1.18
N VAL A 85 6.85 -1.45 -1.28
CA VAL A 85 5.75 -1.80 -0.38
C VAL A 85 4.68 -2.52 -1.17
N THR A 86 4.14 -3.62 -0.64
CA THR A 86 2.97 -4.31 -1.20
C THR A 86 1.92 -4.48 -0.13
N GLY A 87 0.71 -4.01 -0.41
CA GLY A 87 -0.45 -4.12 0.46
C GLY A 87 -1.55 -4.99 -0.15
N LYS A 88 -2.39 -5.57 0.71
CA LYS A 88 -3.63 -6.25 0.32
C LYS A 88 -4.83 -5.69 1.06
N TYR A 89 -5.99 -5.77 0.46
CA TYR A 89 -7.26 -5.41 1.08
C TYR A 89 -8.36 -6.37 0.65
N GLU A 90 -9.20 -6.81 1.59
CA GLU A 90 -10.38 -7.63 1.30
C GLU A 90 -11.58 -6.71 1.08
N SER A 91 -11.96 -6.49 -0.18
CA SER A 91 -13.09 -5.62 -0.52
C SER A 91 -14.39 -6.43 -0.50
N PRO A 92 -15.38 -6.07 0.33
CA PRO A 92 -16.68 -6.73 0.30
C PRO A 92 -17.39 -6.43 -1.02
N THR A 93 -18.09 -7.42 -1.57
CA THR A 93 -18.96 -7.23 -2.75
C THR A 93 -20.39 -6.98 -2.31
N LEU A 94 -21.14 -6.15 -3.03
CA LEU A 94 -22.51 -5.79 -2.70
C LEU A 94 -23.53 -6.66 -3.44
N PHE A 95 -23.39 -6.83 -4.75
CA PHE A 95 -24.31 -7.62 -5.57
C PHE A 95 -23.87 -9.08 -5.65
N MET A 96 -22.58 -9.33 -5.87
CA MET A 96 -22.03 -10.68 -6.00
C MET A 96 -22.18 -11.53 -4.72
N LYS A 97 -22.41 -10.90 -3.55
CA LYS A 97 -22.70 -11.61 -2.29
C LYS A 97 -23.97 -12.46 -2.38
N SER A 98 -24.95 -12.03 -3.18
CA SER A 98 -26.19 -12.78 -3.44
C SER A 98 -25.94 -14.07 -4.25
N PHE A 99 -24.77 -14.16 -4.90
CA PHE A 99 -24.31 -15.30 -5.68
C PHE A 99 -23.19 -16.08 -4.98
N GLY A 100 -22.97 -15.82 -3.69
CA GLY A 100 -22.00 -16.54 -2.86
C GLY A 100 -20.58 -15.97 -2.83
N VAL A 101 -20.24 -15.00 -3.68
CA VAL A 101 -18.94 -14.31 -3.62
C VAL A 101 -19.06 -13.18 -2.62
N ARG A 102 -18.42 -13.28 -1.45
CA ARG A 102 -18.60 -12.29 -0.36
C ARG A 102 -17.59 -11.14 -0.41
N SER A 103 -16.38 -11.41 -0.90
CA SER A 103 -15.31 -10.44 -1.02
C SER A 103 -14.38 -10.77 -2.18
N VAL A 104 -13.63 -9.75 -2.61
CA VAL A 104 -12.55 -9.86 -3.57
C VAL A 104 -11.28 -9.33 -2.92
N ARG A 105 -10.20 -10.11 -3.00
CA ARG A 105 -8.88 -9.69 -2.55
C ARG A 105 -8.25 -8.76 -3.58
N LEU A 106 -7.96 -7.54 -3.15
CA LEU A 106 -7.18 -6.56 -3.89
C LEU A 106 -5.73 -6.59 -3.41
N GLN A 107 -4.80 -6.38 -4.34
CA GLN A 107 -3.37 -6.26 -4.05
C GLN A 107 -2.79 -5.14 -4.90
N ALA A 108 -1.97 -4.29 -4.30
CA ALA A 108 -1.23 -3.24 -5.00
C ALA A 108 0.17 -3.12 -4.40
N GLY A 109 1.10 -2.60 -5.20
CA GLY A 109 2.45 -2.29 -4.75
C GLY A 109 2.92 -0.96 -5.30
N ALA A 110 3.79 -0.30 -4.54
CA ALA A 110 4.46 0.93 -4.92
C ALA A 110 5.91 0.88 -4.44
N ALA A 111 6.77 1.65 -5.10
CA ALA A 111 8.14 1.81 -4.68
C ALA A 111 8.53 3.29 -4.68
N ALA A 112 9.29 3.69 -3.68
CA ALA A 112 9.82 5.04 -3.54
C ALA A 112 11.35 4.96 -3.47
N LYS A 113 12.05 5.93 -4.08
CA LYS A 113 13.52 5.98 -4.15
C LYS A 113 14.02 7.37 -3.81
N LEU A 114 15.13 7.44 -3.08
CA LEU A 114 15.89 8.67 -2.87
C LEU A 114 16.65 9.01 -4.16
N THR A 115 16.20 10.04 -4.87
CA THR A 115 16.94 10.64 -5.99
C THR A 115 17.81 11.77 -5.45
N GLU A 116 19.10 11.78 -5.78
CA GLU A 116 19.94 12.95 -5.55
C GLU A 116 19.45 14.06 -6.51
N SER A 117 18.91 15.15 -5.96
CA SER A 117 18.74 16.39 -6.72
C SER A 117 20.13 16.94 -6.99
N GLN A 118 20.53 16.95 -8.27
CA GLN A 118 21.76 17.60 -8.74
C GLN A 118 21.74 19.10 -8.46
#